data_AF-A0A5K1EAQ8-F1
#
_entry.id   AF-A0A5K1EAQ8-F1
#
_cell.length_a   1.000
_cell.length_b   1.000
_cell.length_c   1.000
_cell.angle_alpha   90.00
_cell.angle_beta   90.00
_cell.angle_gamma   90.00
#
_symmetry.space_group_name_H-M   'P 1'
#
loop_
_entity.id
_entity.type
_entity.pdbx_description
1 polymer ?
#
loop_
_entity_poly.entity_id
_entity_poly.type
_entity_poly.pdbx_seq_one_letter_code
_entity_poly.pdbx_strand_id
1 'polypeptide(L)' 'LNQRVVTIDSYSDIPASNEKLLLQAVAKQPVSVGICGSERAFQLYSK' A
#
# COMPACT_ATOMS: atom_id res chain seq x y z
N LEU A 1 -18.08 5.17 24.56
CA LEU A 1 -17.46 4.70 23.30
C LEU A 1 -16.47 5.76 22.85
N ASN A 2 -15.17 5.57 23.12
CA ASN A 2 -14.12 6.52 22.73
C ASN A 2 -13.74 6.29 21.25
N GLN A 3 -14.48 6.91 20.33
CA GLN A 3 -14.11 6.91 18.92
C GLN A 3 -12.90 7.83 18.72
N ARG A 4 -11.72 7.24 18.57
CA ARG A 4 -10.51 7.97 18.14
C ARG A 4 -10.66 8.23 16.65
N VAL A 5 -11.24 9.38 16.31
CA VAL A 5 -11.35 9.84 14.92
C VAL A 5 -10.02 10.46 14.54
N VAL A 6 -9.45 9.96 13.44
CA VAL A 6 -8.21 10.48 12.85
C VAL A 6 -8.60 11.09 11.50
N THR A 7 -8.35 12.37 11.34
CA THR A 7 -8.46 13.09 10.07
C THR A 7 -7.09 13.16 9.42
N ILE A 8 -7.02 12.96 8.10
CA ILE A 8 -5.78 13.11 7.33
C ILE A 8 -5.78 14.47 6.64
N ASP A 9 -4.60 15.09 6.54
CA ASP A 9 -4.47 16.39 5.88
C ASP A 9 -4.47 16.27 4.35
N SER A 10 -3.86 15.20 3.81
CA SER A 10 -3.80 14.97 2.36
C SER A 10 -3.40 13.54 2.00
N TYR A 11 -3.61 13.17 0.74
CA TYR A 11 -3.06 11.96 0.11
C TYR A 11 -2.32 12.35 -1.16
N SER A 12 -1.34 11.53 -1.56
CA SER A 12 -0.61 11.72 -2.81
C SER A 12 -0.46 10.37 -3.51
N ASP A 13 -0.75 10.37 -4.79
CA ASP A 13 -0.54 9.21 -5.66
C ASP A 13 0.91 9.15 -6.14
N ILE A 14 1.40 7.93 -6.31
CA ILE A 14 2.70 7.65 -6.91
C ILE A 14 2.45 7.35 -8.39
N PRO A 15 3.22 7.92 -9.33
CA PRO A 15 3.06 7.61 -10.74
C PRO A 15 3.19 6.10 -11.00
N ALA A 16 2.29 5.58 -11.82
CA ALA A 16 2.21 4.15 -12.13
C ALA A 16 3.53 3.63 -12.74
N SER A 17 3.85 2.37 -12.44
CA SER A 17 5.02 1.64 -12.97
C SER A 17 6.40 2.18 -12.56
N ASN A 18 6.50 3.03 -11.53
CA ASN A 18 7.77 3.58 -11.07
C ASN A 18 8.22 3.02 -9.72
N GLU A 19 8.78 1.80 -9.73
CA GLU A 19 9.16 1.02 -8.54
C GLU A 19 10.16 1.74 -7.62
N LYS A 20 11.07 2.54 -8.17
CA LYS A 20 12.03 3.33 -7.38
C LYS A 20 11.34 4.37 -6.50
N LEU A 21 10.29 5.01 -7.02
CA LEU A 21 9.49 5.97 -6.26
C LEU A 21 8.63 5.27 -5.22
N LEU A 22 8.11 4.07 -5.55
CA LEU A 22 7.38 3.25 -4.59
C LEU A 22 8.27 2.87 -3.39
N LEU A 23 9.50 2.43 -3.64
CA LEU A 23 10.47 2.12 -2.58
C LEU A 23 10.74 3.33 -1.68
N GLN A 24 10.91 4.52 -2.28
CA GLN A 24 11.12 5.75 -1.51
C GLN A 24 9.89 6.15 -0.69
N ALA A 25 8.69 5.90 -1.19
CA ALA A 25 7.45 6.19 -0.46
C ALA A 25 7.24 5.21 0.71
N VAL A 26 7.49 3.91 0.49
CA VAL A 26 7.42 2.87 1.53
C VAL A 26 8.42 3.12 2.65
N ALA A 27 9.60 3.67 2.32
CA ALA A 27 10.58 4.06 3.33
C ALA A 27 10.09 5.18 4.26
N LYS A 28 9.11 5.98 3.85
CA LYS A 28 8.57 7.10 4.63
C LYS A 28 7.30 6.71 5.41
N GLN A 29 6.41 5.93 4.79
CA GLN A 29 5.14 5.54 5.38
C GLN A 29 4.56 4.29 4.71
N PRO A 30 3.64 3.55 5.35
CA PRO A 30 2.89 2.49 4.68
C PRO A 30 2.13 3.02 3.46
N VAL A 31 2.24 2.31 2.34
CA VAL A 31 1.62 2.69 1.06
C VAL A 31 0.53 1.68 0.71
N SER A 32 -0.64 2.18 0.30
CA SER A 32 -1.73 1.33 -0.23
C SER A 32 -1.47 1.02 -1.71
N VAL A 33 -1.51 -0.25 -2.09
CA VAL A 33 -1.25 -0.72 -3.47
C VAL A 33 -2.29 -1.74 -3.91
N GLY A 34 -2.64 -1.73 -5.20
CA GLY A 34 -3.48 -2.74 -5.82
C GLY A 34 -2.64 -3.92 -6.33
N ILE A 35 -3.00 -5.15 -5.94
CA ILE A 35 -2.34 -6.38 -6.39
C ILE A 35 -3.37 -7.39 -6.90
N CYS A 36 -2.95 -8.29 -7.80
CA CYS A 36 -3.77 -9.40 -8.27
C CYS A 36 -3.60 -10.62 -7.34
N GLY A 37 -4.53 -10.79 -6.39
CA GLY A 37 -4.52 -11.91 -5.43
C GLY A 37 -5.27 -13.16 -5.88
N SER A 38 -5.83 -13.19 -7.09
CA SER A 38 -6.67 -14.30 -7.57
C SER A 38 -5.87 -15.51 -8.06
N GLU A 39 -4.56 -15.39 -8.21
CA GLU A 39 -3.71 -16.49 -8.69
C GLU A 39 -3.46 -17.54 -7.60
N ARG A 40 -3.55 -18.82 -7.97
CA ARG A 40 -3.37 -19.96 -7.05
C ARG A 40 -2.00 -19.97 -6.37
N ALA A 41 -0.96 -19.51 -7.05
CA ALA A 41 0.39 -19.37 -6.50
C ALA A 41 0.44 -18.35 -5.35
N PHE A 42 -0.31 -17.25 -5.46
CA PHE A 42 -0.38 -16.22 -4.43
C PHE A 42 -1.25 -16.68 -3.24
N GLN A 43 -2.37 -17.37 -3.51
CA GLN A 43 -3.26 -17.90 -2.48
C GLN A 43 -2.59 -18.97 -1.61
N LEU A 44 -1.78 -19.84 -2.22
CA LEU A 44 -1.06 -20.92 -1.55
C LEU A 44 0.39 -20.53 -1.21
N TYR A 45 0.71 -19.24 -1.26
CA TYR A 45 2.05 -18.76 -0.93
C TYR A 45 2.40 -19.17 0.51
N SER A 46 3.44 -19.97 0.63
CA SER A 46 4.00 -20.41 1.90
C SER A 46 5.51 -20.15 1.88
N LYS A 47 6.08 -19.96 3.08
CA LYS A 47 7.51 -19.72 3.29
C LYS A 47 8.40 -20.80 2.71
#